data_AF-A0A9E1CBI2-F1
#
_entry.id   AF-A0A9E1CBI2-F1
#
_cell.length_a   1.000
_cell.length_b   1.000
_cell.length_c   1.000
_cell.angle_alpha   90.00
_cell.angle_beta   90.00
_cell.angle_gamma   90.00
#
_symmetry.space_group_name_H-M   'P 1'
#
loop_
_entity.id
_entity.type
_entity.pdbx_description
1 polymer ?
#
loop_
_entity_poly.entity_id
_entity_poly.type
_entity_poly.pdbx_seq_one_letter_code
_entity_poly.pdbx_strand_id
1 'polypeptide(L)'
;MNDMTLFLDLILIASGAYCMYTFLRLAVTKRLFKNGLLVPKEKKISDCADEQMYIGYMMPPLAVMAVMTMGYGVCMLLNDLRETPFLSYPWPLVILAAVLASLIWYAVRNSRANREYFGM
;
A
#
# COMPACT_ATOMS: atom_id res chain seq x y z
N MET A 1 -25.60 2.36 -12.26
CA MET A 1 -24.47 2.58 -11.32
C MET A 1 -24.77 1.82 -10.05
N ASN A 2 -23.87 0.94 -9.60
CA ASN A 2 -24.01 0.31 -8.29
C ASN A 2 -23.33 1.21 -7.27
N ASP A 3 -24.07 1.82 -6.35
CA ASP A 3 -23.50 2.67 -5.29
C ASP A 3 -22.42 1.92 -4.48
N MET A 4 -22.53 0.60 -4.39
CA MET A 4 -21.56 -0.26 -3.74
C MET A 4 -20.20 -0.32 -4.46
N THR A 5 -20.14 -0.33 -5.80
CA THR A 5 -18.85 -0.42 -6.51
C THR A 5 -18.10 0.90 -6.43
N LEU A 6 -18.83 2.01 -6.61
CA LEU A 6 -18.28 3.35 -6.50
C LEU A 6 -17.77 3.67 -5.08
N PHE A 7 -18.47 3.19 -4.05
CA PHE A 7 -18.01 3.29 -2.67
C PHE A 7 -16.73 2.49 -2.40
N LEU A 8 -16.63 1.27 -2.95
CA LEU A 8 -15.43 0.44 -2.84
C LEU A 8 -14.24 1.07 -3.56
N ASP A 9 -14.45 1.65 -4.74
CA ASP A 9 -13.40 2.34 -5.50
C ASP A 9 -12.89 3.58 -4.76
N LEU A 10 -13.77 4.34 -4.11
CA LEU A 10 -13.41 5.46 -3.26
C LEU A 10 -12.55 5.03 -2.06
N ILE A 11 -12.93 3.95 -1.38
CA ILE A 11 -12.13 3.38 -0.28
C ILE A 11 -10.77 2.91 -0.78
N LEU A 12 -10.74 2.27 -1.94
CA LEU A 12 -9.52 1.78 -2.54
C LEU A 12 -8.55 2.93 -2.88
N ILE A 13 -9.06 4.00 -3.50
CA ILE A 13 -8.28 5.22 -3.77
C ILE A 13 -7.80 5.85 -2.46
N ALA A 14 -8.66 5.97 -1.45
CA ALA A 14 -8.29 6.53 -0.15
C ALA A 14 -7.17 5.70 0.52
N SER A 15 -7.26 4.37 0.44
CA SER A 15 -6.23 3.47 0.97
C SER A 15 -4.91 3.57 0.20
N GLY A 16 -4.95 3.66 -1.13
CA GLY A 16 -3.77 3.88 -1.98
C GLY A 16 -3.10 5.22 -1.70
N ALA A 17 -3.90 6.28 -1.56
CA ALA A 17 -3.42 7.62 -1.20
C ALA A 17 -2.75 7.64 0.19
N TYR A 18 -3.31 6.91 1.17
CA TYR A 18 -2.69 6.77 2.49
C TYR A 18 -1.34 6.05 2.44
N CYS A 19 -1.24 4.98 1.65
CA CYS A 19 0.01 4.26 1.43
C CYS A 19 1.05 5.15 0.72
N MET A 20 0.62 5.92 -0.27
CA MET A 20 1.46 6.88 -1.00
C MET A 20 1.96 8.00 -0.10
N TYR A 21 1.08 8.59 0.74
CA TYR A 21 1.47 9.57 1.74
C TYR A 21 2.50 9.01 2.73
N THR A 22 2.28 7.77 3.19
CA THR A 22 3.21 7.07 4.08
C THR A 22 4.59 6.92 3.42
N PHE A 23 4.62 6.47 2.17
CA PHE A 23 5.85 6.36 1.37
C PHE A 23 6.56 7.71 1.21
N LEU A 24 5.84 8.76 0.78
CA LEU A 24 6.42 10.10 0.59
C LEU A 24 6.96 10.66 1.89
N ARG A 25 6.24 10.47 3.00
CA ARG A 25 6.69 10.91 4.32
C ARG A 25 7.97 10.19 4.75
N LEU A 26 8.08 8.88 4.51
CA LEU A 26 9.31 8.11 4.74
C LEU A 26 10.46 8.56 3.83
N ALA A 27 10.16 8.82 2.56
CA ALA A 27 11.14 9.28 1.58
C ALA A 27 11.78 10.63 1.97
N VAL A 28 10.93 11.57 2.39
CA VAL A 28 11.33 12.94 2.72
C VAL A 28 11.94 13.03 4.12
N THR A 29 11.29 12.42 5.11
CA THR A 29 11.69 12.56 6.52
C THR A 29 12.83 11.61 6.87
N LYS A 30 12.95 10.48 6.16
CA LYS A 30 13.87 9.37 6.49
C LYS A 30 13.81 8.94 7.95
N ARG A 31 12.66 9.16 8.59
CA ARG A 31 12.35 8.77 9.96
C ARG A 31 11.06 7.99 10.00
N LEU A 32 11.05 6.97 10.82
CA LEU A 32 9.94 6.13 11.15
C LEU A 32 8.99 6.94 12.03
N PHE A 33 7.73 6.94 11.67
CA PHE A 33 6.68 7.61 12.41
C PHE A 33 5.69 6.57 12.91
N LYS A 34 4.90 6.95 13.92
CA LYS A 34 3.94 6.04 14.52
C LYS A 34 2.86 5.73 13.48
N ASN A 35 2.95 4.57 12.85
CA ASN A 35 2.03 4.11 11.82
C ASN A 35 1.76 2.63 12.02
N GLY A 36 0.50 2.23 12.17
CA GLY A 36 0.12 0.82 12.32
C GLY A 36 0.42 -0.04 11.09
N LEU A 37 0.70 0.59 9.94
CA LEU A 37 1.13 -0.10 8.72
C LEU A 37 2.58 -0.61 8.81
N LEU A 38 3.44 0.08 9.56
CA LEU A 38 4.90 -0.11 9.57
C LEU A 38 5.44 -0.46 10.96
N VAL A 39 4.78 0.02 12.01
CA VAL A 39 5.18 -0.24 13.40
C VAL A 39 4.16 -1.22 13.98
N PRO A 40 4.63 -2.37 14.50
CA PRO A 40 3.80 -3.31 15.25
C PRO A 40 3.04 -2.60 16.36
N LYS A 41 1.75 -2.90 16.54
CA LYS A 41 0.89 -2.20 17.50
C LYS A 41 1.42 -2.20 18.94
N GLU A 42 2.22 -3.21 19.28
CA GLU A 42 2.77 -3.43 20.62
C GLU A 42 4.17 -2.80 20.83
N LYS A 43 4.82 -2.30 19.77
CA LYS A 43 6.18 -1.76 19.84
C LYS A 43 6.21 -0.25 19.62
N LYS A 44 7.19 0.42 20.23
CA LYS A 44 7.48 1.84 19.98
C LYS A 44 8.54 1.95 18.88
N ILE A 45 8.58 3.11 18.23
CA ILE A 45 9.61 3.44 17.22
C ILE A 45 11.02 3.32 17.82
N SER A 46 11.18 3.64 19.11
CA SER A 46 12.43 3.53 19.86
C SER A 46 12.94 2.09 20.02
N ASP A 47 12.08 1.10 19.83
CA ASP A 47 12.44 -0.32 19.96
C ASP A 47 12.99 -0.89 18.65
N CYS A 48 13.06 -0.08 17.59
CA CYS A 48 13.66 -0.44 16.31
C CYS A 48 15.19 -0.41 16.44
N ALA A 49 15.85 -1.53 16.18
CA ALA A 49 17.30 -1.65 16.28
C ALA A 49 18.03 -0.68 15.32
N ASP A 50 17.56 -0.58 14.08
CA ASP A 50 18.15 0.27 13.02
C ASP A 50 17.08 0.91 12.15
N GLU A 51 16.67 2.12 12.53
CA GLU A 51 15.59 2.88 11.88
C GLU A 51 15.86 3.13 10.39
N GLN A 52 17.08 3.56 10.04
CA GLN A 52 17.41 3.90 8.65
C GLN A 52 17.45 2.67 7.74
N MET A 53 17.96 1.55 8.25
CA MET A 53 18.06 0.30 7.50
C MET A 53 16.67 -0.32 7.31
N TYR A 54 15.83 -0.28 8.34
CA TYR A 54 14.43 -0.67 8.27
C TYR A 54 13.67 0.12 7.19
N ILE A 55 13.80 1.46 7.20
CA ILE A 55 13.15 2.31 6.20
C ILE A 55 13.64 1.97 4.79
N GLY A 56 14.96 1.84 4.58
CA GLY A 56 15.51 1.47 3.27
C GLY A 56 15.01 0.11 2.77
N TYR A 57 14.85 -0.86 3.67
CA TYR A 57 14.36 -2.20 3.35
C TYR A 57 12.86 -2.23 3.00
N MET A 58 12.06 -1.41 3.70
CA MET A 58 10.60 -1.34 3.59
C MET A 58 10.09 -0.36 2.53
N MET A 59 10.89 0.64 2.16
CA MET A 59 10.55 1.66 1.18
C MET A 59 10.20 1.10 -0.22
N PRO A 60 10.97 0.16 -0.82
CA PRO A 60 10.62 -0.39 -2.14
C PRO A 60 9.27 -1.14 -2.18
N PRO A 61 8.97 -2.13 -1.30
CA PRO A 61 7.68 -2.82 -1.36
C PRO A 61 6.50 -1.89 -1.02
N LEU A 62 6.70 -0.90 -0.14
CA LEU A 62 5.68 0.11 0.15
C LEU A 62 5.38 0.99 -1.07
N ALA A 63 6.41 1.42 -1.80
CA ALA A 63 6.26 2.21 -3.02
C ALA A 63 5.45 1.45 -4.08
N VAL A 64 5.82 0.18 -4.32
CA VAL A 64 5.14 -0.68 -5.30
C VAL A 64 3.68 -0.86 -4.93
N MET A 65 3.39 -1.19 -3.67
CA MET A 65 2.01 -1.39 -3.21
C MET A 65 1.18 -0.11 -3.29
N ALA A 66 1.75 1.04 -2.92
CA ALA A 66 1.07 2.34 -3.00
C ALA A 66 0.71 2.70 -4.46
N VAL A 67 1.67 2.61 -5.38
CA VAL A 67 1.47 2.93 -6.79
C VAL A 67 0.46 1.99 -7.44
N MET A 68 0.57 0.68 -7.18
CA MET A 68 -0.34 -0.33 -7.73
C MET A 68 -1.77 -0.14 -7.23
N THR A 69 -1.95 0.06 -5.92
CA THR A 69 -3.28 0.22 -5.30
C THR A 69 -3.95 1.51 -5.76
N MET A 70 -3.20 2.62 -5.81
CA MET A 70 -3.72 3.91 -6.25
C MET A 70 -4.04 3.91 -7.76
N GLY A 71 -3.16 3.34 -8.59
CA GLY A 71 -3.39 3.20 -10.03
C GLY A 71 -4.61 2.33 -10.35
N TYR A 72 -4.76 1.20 -9.66
CA TYR A 72 -5.92 0.31 -9.82
C TYR A 72 -7.23 0.99 -9.40
N GLY A 73 -7.25 1.68 -8.26
CA GLY A 73 -8.43 2.43 -7.80
C GLY A 73 -8.85 3.52 -8.78
N VAL A 74 -7.91 4.27 -9.33
CA VAL A 74 -8.20 5.30 -10.36
C VAL A 74 -8.74 4.67 -11.65
N CYS A 75 -8.17 3.54 -12.08
CA CYS A 75 -8.65 2.84 -13.28
C CYS A 75 -10.08 2.30 -13.10
N MET A 76 -10.40 1.75 -11.92
CA MET A 76 -11.75 1.27 -11.62
C MET A 76 -12.76 2.40 -11.51
N LEU A 77 -12.39 3.50 -10.84
CA LEU A 77 -13.26 4.67 -10.78
C LEU A 77 -13.56 5.23 -12.18
N LEU A 78 -12.57 5.27 -13.08
CA LEU A 78 -12.77 5.69 -14.47
C LEU A 78 -13.65 4.72 -15.26
N ASN A 79 -13.58 3.41 -14.98
CA ASN A 79 -14.48 2.41 -15.55
C ASN A 79 -15.92 2.64 -15.09
N ASP A 80 -16.13 2.95 -13.81
CA ASP A 80 -17.46 3.16 -13.23
C ASP A 80 -18.08 4.50 -13.66
N LEU A 81 -17.26 5.51 -13.96
CA LEU A 81 -17.72 6.84 -14.42
C LEU A 81 -18.02 6.92 -15.92
N ARG A 82 -17.51 5.99 -16.75
CA ARG A 82 -17.73 6.00 -18.20
C ARG A 82 -18.76 4.95 -18.63
N GLU A 83 -19.57 5.29 -19.62
CA GLU A 83 -20.50 4.34 -20.26
C GLU A 83 -19.77 3.25 -21.09
N THR A 84 -18.56 3.56 -21.56
CA THR A 84 -17.66 2.58 -22.20
C THR A 84 -16.53 2.23 -21.24
N PRO A 85 -16.26 0.93 -21.00
CA PRO A 85 -15.24 0.52 -20.06
C PRO A 85 -13.86 0.92 -20.58
N PHE A 86 -13.14 1.75 -19.83
CA PHE A 86 -11.75 2.11 -20.10
C PHE A 86 -10.86 0.85 -20.13
N LEU A 87 -11.14 -0.10 -19.25
CA LEU A 87 -10.46 -1.38 -19.15
C LEU A 87 -11.49 -2.52 -19.24
N SER A 88 -11.58 -3.15 -20.41
CA SER A 88 -12.51 -4.26 -20.64
C SER A 88 -12.09 -5.52 -19.89
N TYR A 89 -13.06 -6.36 -19.52
CA TYR A 89 -12.78 -7.69 -18.99
C TYR A 89 -11.89 -8.49 -19.96
N PRO A 90 -10.86 -9.23 -19.50
CA PRO A 90 -10.53 -9.60 -18.11
C PRO A 90 -9.45 -8.73 -17.44
N TRP A 91 -9.01 -7.66 -18.09
CA TRP A 91 -7.86 -6.86 -17.63
C TRP A 91 -7.97 -6.32 -16.19
N PRO A 92 -9.14 -5.89 -15.68
CA PRO A 92 -9.23 -5.42 -14.30
C PRO A 92 -8.89 -6.51 -13.28
N LEU A 93 -9.21 -7.79 -13.57
CA LEU A 93 -8.85 -8.92 -12.72
C LEU A 93 -7.35 -9.18 -12.70
N VAL A 94 -6.67 -8.99 -13.84
CA VAL A 94 -5.21 -9.14 -13.93
C VAL A 94 -4.51 -8.09 -13.08
N ILE A 95 -4.98 -6.83 -13.14
CA ILE A 95 -4.43 -5.75 -12.31
C ILE A 95 -4.75 -6.00 -10.83
N LEU A 96 -5.96 -6.45 -10.50
CA LEU A 96 -6.32 -6.82 -9.13
C LEU A 96 -5.39 -7.91 -8.59
N ALA A 97 -5.14 -8.97 -9.37
CA ALA A 97 -4.21 -10.04 -8.99
C ALA A 97 -2.79 -9.49 -8.74
N ALA A 98 -2.34 -8.53 -9.55
CA ALA A 98 -1.05 -7.86 -9.37
C ALA A 98 -1.02 -6.99 -8.09
N VAL A 99 -2.10 -6.27 -7.77
CA VAL A 99 -2.24 -5.53 -6.50
C VAL A 99 -2.15 -6.49 -5.32
N LEU A 100 -2.89 -7.59 -5.35
CA LEU A 100 -2.86 -8.61 -4.30
C LEU A 100 -1.46 -9.23 -4.14
N ALA A 101 -0.78 -9.54 -5.24
CA ALA A 101 0.59 -10.05 -5.21
C ALA A 101 1.56 -9.04 -4.57
N SER A 102 1.42 -7.73 -4.88
CA SER A 102 2.23 -6.68 -4.26
C SER A 102 1.96 -6.55 -2.75
N LEU A 103 0.72 -6.77 -2.33
CA LEU A 103 0.29 -6.73 -0.93
C LEU A 103 0.87 -7.92 -0.15
N ILE A 104 0.83 -9.12 -0.73
CA ILE A 104 1.48 -10.32 -0.16
C ILE A 104 2.99 -10.09 -0.03
N TRP A 105 3.63 -9.55 -1.07
CA TRP A 105 5.06 -9.23 -1.02
C TRP A 105 5.38 -8.22 0.09
N TYR A 106 4.59 -7.14 0.19
CA TYR A 106 4.72 -6.17 1.29
C TYR A 106 4.55 -6.86 2.65
N ALA A 107 3.53 -7.69 2.83
CA ALA A 107 3.24 -8.37 4.10
C ALA A 107 4.38 -9.31 4.53
N VAL A 108 4.93 -10.09 3.59
CA VAL A 108 6.08 -10.98 3.85
C VAL A 108 7.32 -10.19 4.23
N ARG A 109 7.61 -9.09 3.50
CA ARG A 109 8.76 -8.22 3.79
C ARG A 109 8.61 -7.51 5.14
N ASN A 110 7.42 -6.99 5.41
CA ASN A 110 7.06 -6.36 6.69
C ASN A 110 7.23 -7.35 7.84
N SER A 111 6.73 -8.58 7.68
CA SER A 111 6.91 -9.63 8.69
C SER A 111 8.39 -9.91 8.94
N ARG A 112 9.20 -10.11 7.89
CA ARG A 112 10.65 -10.32 8.06
C ARG A 112 11.35 -9.15 8.76
N ALA A 113 11.07 -7.92 8.32
CA ALA A 113 11.64 -6.71 8.91
C ALA A 113 11.23 -6.57 10.38
N ASN A 114 10.00 -6.91 10.74
CA ASN A 114 9.55 -6.86 12.13
C ASN A 114 10.31 -7.86 13.03
N ARG A 115 10.64 -9.04 12.53
CA ARG A 115 11.45 -10.02 13.29
C ARG A 115 12.88 -9.54 13.46
N GLU A 116 13.47 -9.01 12.38
CA GLU A 116 14.87 -8.60 12.34
C GLU A 116 15.14 -7.31 13.13
N TYR A 117 14.26 -6.31 13.03
CA TYR A 117 14.47 -4.99 13.62
C TYR A 117 13.72 -4.74 14.93
N PHE A 118 12.65 -5.50 15.22
CA PHE A 118 11.87 -5.37 16.47
C PHE A 118 11.90 -6.63 17.36
N GLY A 119 12.56 -7.71 16.92
CA GLY A 119 12.77 -8.93 17.70
C GLY A 119 11.50 -9.74 17.98
N MET A 120 10.56 -9.76 17.02
CA MET A 120 9.31 -10.54 17.09
C MET A 120 9.40 -11.97 16.55
#